data_AF-A0AAV2PJ17-F1
#
_entry.id   AF-A0AAV2PJ17-F1
#
_cell.length_a   1.000
_cell.length_b   1.000
_cell.length_c   1.000
_cell.angle_alpha   90.00
_cell.angle_beta   90.00
_cell.angle_gamma   90.00
#
_symmetry.space_group_name_H-M   'P 1'
#
loop_
_entity.id
_entity.type
_entity.pdbx_description
1 polymer ?
#
loop_
_entity_poly.entity_id
_entity_poly.type
_entity_poly.pdbx_seq_one_letter_code
_entity_poly.pdbx_strand_id
1 'polypeptide(L)'
;STSSNCHISKGLTSTIRTLKLKDAWFIKNRHIEYTYIKNNCKSRLDRIYLCDLSTVVSNTQVIHTNISDHSCVITALNIEGIPLQGKYYWKLNTSLLKDTFVKQRFSQLWGKLKRQIENYQSINDWWVHLAKT
;
A
#
# COMPACT_ATOMS: atom_id res chain seq x y z
N SER A 1 -21.99 21.90 8.98
CA SER A 1 -20.70 22.63 9.00
C SER A 1 -19.64 21.62 9.39
N THR A 2 -18.66 21.22 8.57
CA THR A 2 -17.81 21.95 7.63
C THR A 2 -17.46 21.02 6.46
N SER A 3 -17.91 21.35 5.24
CA SER A 3 -17.46 20.67 4.02
C SER A 3 -16.18 21.35 3.52
N SER A 4 -15.05 20.95 4.08
CA SER A 4 -13.75 21.20 3.47
C SER A 4 -13.72 20.46 2.13
N ASN A 5 -13.91 21.22 1.05
CA ASN A 5 -13.83 20.77 -0.34
C ASN A 5 -12.43 20.24 -0.64
N CYS A 6 -12.19 18.98 -0.28
CA CYS A 6 -11.16 18.17 -0.89
C CYS A 6 -11.71 17.75 -2.26
N HIS A 7 -11.03 18.14 -3.35
CA HIS A 7 -11.41 17.78 -4.72
C HIS A 7 -11.27 16.27 -4.94
N ILE A 8 -12.23 15.50 -4.42
CA ILE A 8 -12.41 14.09 -4.76
C ILE A 8 -12.86 14.05 -6.22
N SER A 9 -12.19 13.23 -7.03
CA SER A 9 -12.58 13.10 -8.43
C SER A 9 -14.03 12.64 -8.55
N LYS A 10 -14.72 13.06 -9.61
CA LYS A 10 -16.11 12.63 -9.87
C LYS A 10 -16.23 11.11 -9.92
N GLY A 11 -15.23 10.45 -10.53
CA GLY A 11 -15.13 8.99 -10.59
C GLY A 11 -15.08 8.36 -9.20
N LEU A 12 -14.17 8.79 -8.34
CA LEU A 12 -14.05 8.27 -6.97
C LEU A 12 -15.33 8.53 -6.16
N THR A 13 -15.93 9.71 -6.30
CA THR A 13 -17.21 10.04 -5.65
C THR A 13 -18.32 9.10 -6.10
N SER A 14 -18.39 8.80 -7.41
CA SER A 14 -19.35 7.85 -7.96
C SER A 14 -19.15 6.44 -7.41
N THR A 15 -17.91 5.94 -7.39
CA THR A 15 -17.58 4.61 -6.86
C THR A 15 -17.96 4.48 -5.39
N ILE A 16 -17.62 5.47 -4.55
CA ILE A 16 -17.96 5.48 -3.12
C ILE A 16 -19.47 5.40 -2.93
N ARG A 17 -20.24 6.18 -3.70
CA ARG A 17 -21.71 6.20 -3.58
C ARG A 17 -22.33 4.90 -4.07
N THR A 18 -21.95 4.41 -5.25
CA THR A 18 -22.52 3.19 -5.85
C THR A 18 -22.26 1.97 -4.97
N LEU A 19 -21.04 1.85 -4.43
CA LEU A 19 -20.65 0.73 -3.58
C LEU A 19 -20.98 0.95 -2.09
N LYS A 20 -21.64 2.08 -1.75
CA LYS A 20 -22.00 2.47 -0.37
C LYS A 20 -20.81 2.40 0.60
N LEU A 21 -19.64 2.84 0.14
CA LEU A 21 -18.41 2.77 0.91
C LEU A 21 -18.32 3.90 1.94
N LYS A 22 -17.72 3.60 3.08
CA LYS A 22 -17.36 4.56 4.13
C LYS A 22 -15.85 4.59 4.29
N ASP A 23 -15.28 5.78 4.46
CA ASP A 23 -13.85 5.92 4.77
C ASP A 23 -13.60 5.49 6.23
N ALA A 24 -12.72 4.51 6.43
CA ALA A 24 -12.36 3.96 7.74
C ALA A 24 -11.88 5.02 8.74
N TRP A 25 -11.28 6.10 8.26
CA TRP A 25 -10.85 7.20 9.12
C TRP A 25 -12.04 7.92 9.75
N PHE A 26 -13.04 8.27 8.95
CA PHE A 26 -14.21 9.01 9.41
C PHE A 26 -15.20 8.17 10.22
N ILE A 27 -15.01 6.84 10.26
CA ILE A 27 -15.77 5.95 11.16
C ILE A 27 -15.35 6.18 12.62
N LYS A 28 -14.06 6.43 12.90
CA LYS A 28 -13.53 6.58 14.26
C LYS A 28 -13.06 7.99 14.61
N ASN A 29 -12.76 8.80 13.61
CA ASN A 29 -12.20 10.14 13.78
C ASN A 29 -13.13 11.20 13.19
N ARG A 30 -13.18 12.37 13.83
CA ARG A 30 -14.02 13.51 13.39
C ARG A 30 -13.23 14.66 12.77
N HIS A 31 -11.91 14.55 12.70
CA HIS A 31 -11.04 15.56 12.13
C HIS A 31 -10.41 15.06 10.83
N ILE A 32 -9.81 15.97 10.07
CA ILE A 32 -9.04 15.63 8.88
C ILE A 32 -7.59 15.43 9.30
N GLU A 33 -7.05 14.28 8.97
CA GLU A 33 -5.61 14.00 9.05
C GLU A 33 -5.04 13.92 7.63
N TYR A 34 -3.85 14.48 7.43
CA TYR A 34 -3.18 14.45 6.12
C TYR A 34 -2.22 13.27 6.06
N THR A 35 -2.21 12.59 4.92
CA THR A 35 -1.33 11.43 4.70
C THR A 35 -0.21 11.72 3.72
N TYR A 36 -0.30 12.84 2.99
CA TYR A 36 0.73 13.32 2.09
C TYR A 36 1.09 14.75 2.46
N ILE A 37 2.38 14.99 2.72
CA ILE A 37 2.92 16.32 3.04
C ILE A 37 4.21 16.50 2.26
N LYS A 38 4.24 17.51 1.40
CA LYS A 38 5.44 17.90 0.64
C LYS A 38 5.52 19.41 0.54
N ASN A 39 6.61 19.98 1.03
CA ASN A 39 6.80 21.43 1.14
C ASN A 39 5.60 22.07 1.86
N ASN A 40 4.95 23.06 1.25
CA ASN A 40 3.75 23.74 1.79
C ASN A 40 2.43 23.10 1.33
N CYS A 41 2.46 21.93 0.70
CA CYS A 41 1.28 21.23 0.24
C CYS A 41 0.97 20.03 1.14
N LYS A 42 -0.30 19.92 1.54
CA LYS A 42 -0.82 18.78 2.31
C LYS A 42 -2.08 18.24 1.69
N SER A 43 -2.21 16.93 1.65
CA SER A 43 -3.37 16.25 1.09
C SER A 43 -3.58 14.90 1.78
N ARG A 44 -4.82 14.42 1.77
CA ARG A 44 -5.16 13.12 2.32
C ARG A 44 -5.45 12.17 1.16
N LEU A 45 -4.40 11.49 0.71
CA LEU A 45 -4.42 10.65 -0.49
C LEU A 45 -4.68 9.17 -0.15
N ASP A 46 -4.17 8.72 0.98
CA ASP A 46 -4.19 7.32 1.39
C ASP A 46 -5.47 7.04 2.18
N ARG A 47 -6.40 6.28 1.60
CA ARG A 47 -7.77 6.06 2.12
C ARG A 47 -8.08 4.57 2.14
N ILE A 48 -8.66 4.10 3.23
CA ILE A 48 -9.22 2.74 3.32
C ILE A 48 -10.74 2.88 3.32
N TYR A 49 -11.37 2.41 2.26
CA TYR A 49 -12.82 2.41 2.11
C TYR A 49 -13.38 1.02 2.44
N LEU A 50 -14.44 0.98 3.25
CA LEU A 50 -15.08 -0.24 3.70
C LEU A 50 -16.56 -0.23 3.31
N CYS A 51 -17.08 -1.41 2.97
CA CYS A 51 -18.52 -1.65 2.82
C CYS A 51 -19.19 -1.64 4.21
N ASP A 52 -20.34 -2.31 4.39
CA ASP A 52 -21.12 -2.33 5.65
C ASP A 52 -20.46 -3.14 6.79
N LEU A 53 -19.19 -2.83 7.04
CA LEU A 53 -18.32 -3.38 8.08
C LEU A 53 -17.84 -2.26 9.01
N SER A 54 -18.59 -1.15 9.08
CA SER A 54 -18.21 -0.03 9.95
C SER A 54 -18.23 -0.39 11.44
N THR A 55 -19.02 -1.39 11.82
CA THR A 55 -19.13 -1.90 13.20
C THR A 55 -17.89 -2.67 13.64
N VAL A 56 -17.21 -3.34 12.71
CA VAL A 56 -16.00 -4.14 13.02
C VAL A 56 -14.73 -3.29 13.03
N VAL A 57 -14.77 -2.04 12.56
CA VAL A 57 -13.60 -1.15 12.72
C VAL A 57 -13.39 -0.91 14.21
N SER A 58 -12.24 -1.29 14.74
CA SER A 58 -11.87 -1.04 16.14
C SER A 58 -11.12 0.27 16.27
N ASN A 59 -10.16 0.52 15.38
CA ASN A 59 -9.34 1.74 15.36
C ASN A 59 -8.87 2.07 13.93
N THR A 60 -8.63 3.35 13.66
CA THR A 60 -7.96 3.82 12.44
C THR A 60 -6.98 4.93 12.81
N GLN A 61 -5.70 4.75 12.50
CA GLN A 61 -4.62 5.68 12.83
C GLN A 61 -3.75 6.02 11.61
N VAL A 62 -3.09 7.18 11.66
CA VAL A 62 -2.05 7.58 10.71
C VAL A 62 -0.72 7.61 11.44
N ILE A 63 0.28 6.91 10.91
CA ILE A 63 1.66 6.93 11.42
C ILE A 63 2.50 7.78 10.47
N HIS A 64 2.92 8.94 10.96
CA HIS A 64 3.82 9.82 10.22
C HIS A 64 5.24 9.28 10.23
N THR A 65 5.98 9.58 9.16
CA THR A 65 7.38 9.19 9.01
C THR A 65 8.17 10.31 8.35
N ASN A 66 9.44 10.43 8.72
CA ASN A 66 10.32 11.47 8.18
C ASN A 66 11.10 11.01 6.93
N ILE A 67 10.96 9.74 6.54
CA ILE A 67 11.67 9.14 5.40
C ILE A 67 10.83 9.09 4.12
N SER A 68 9.59 9.59 4.16
CA SER A 68 8.68 9.66 3.02
C SER A 68 7.80 10.91 3.13
N ASP A 69 7.36 11.43 2.00
CA ASP A 69 6.29 12.44 1.93
C ASP A 69 4.90 11.84 2.18
N HIS A 70 4.79 10.52 2.28
CA HIS A 70 3.59 9.79 2.69
C HIS A 70 3.67 9.26 4.13
N SER A 71 2.52 9.27 4.80
CA SER A 71 2.27 8.64 6.10
C SER A 71 1.52 7.33 5.91
N CYS A 72 1.71 6.39 6.84
CA CYS A 72 1.04 5.09 6.79
C CYS A 72 -0.36 5.19 7.40
N VAL A 73 -1.39 4.66 6.74
CA VAL A 73 -2.75 4.53 7.29
C VAL A 73 -2.97 3.10 7.74
N ILE A 74 -3.37 2.91 8.99
CA ILE A 74 -3.62 1.60 9.57
C ILE A 74 -5.05 1.56 10.12
N THR A 75 -5.84 0.61 9.63
CA THR A 75 -7.17 0.29 10.16
C THR A 75 -7.13 -1.07 10.82
N ALA A 76 -7.47 -1.13 12.11
CA ALA A 76 -7.67 -2.36 12.85
C ALA A 76 -9.15 -2.79 12.72
N LEU A 77 -9.36 -4.06 12.38
CA LEU A 77 -10.68 -4.66 12.28
C LEU A 77 -10.80 -5.75 13.36
N ASN A 78 -11.89 -5.73 14.12
CA ASN A 78 -12.24 -6.77 15.07
C ASN A 78 -13.32 -7.64 14.43
N ILE A 79 -12.90 -8.72 13.78
CA ILE A 79 -13.79 -9.64 13.06
C ILE A 79 -13.86 -10.93 13.88
N GLU A 80 -15.07 -11.27 14.31
CA GLU A 80 -15.32 -12.50 15.06
C GLU A 80 -15.14 -13.74 14.16
N GLY A 81 -14.69 -14.85 14.75
CA GLY A 81 -14.59 -16.13 14.06
C GLY A 81 -13.44 -16.25 13.05
N ILE A 82 -12.54 -15.27 12.96
CA ILE A 82 -11.29 -15.46 12.19
C ILE A 82 -10.40 -16.44 12.98
N PRO A 83 -10.01 -17.58 12.39
CA PRO A 83 -9.06 -18.48 13.05
C PRO A 83 -7.77 -17.72 13.33
N LEU A 84 -7.17 -17.92 14.51
CA LEU A 84 -5.87 -17.36 14.87
C LEU A 84 -4.84 -17.76 13.81
N GLN A 85 -4.61 -16.87 12.85
CA GLN A 85 -3.63 -17.06 11.80
C GLN A 85 -2.27 -16.79 12.45
N GLY A 86 -1.40 -17.80 12.47
CA GLY A 86 -0.09 -17.72 13.11
C GLY A 86 0.78 -16.59 12.56
N LYS A 87 1.91 -16.31 13.21
CA LYS A 87 2.86 -15.24 12.81
C LYS A 87 3.21 -15.37 11.32
N TYR A 88 2.72 -14.44 10.50
CA TYR A 88 3.04 -14.37 9.08
C TYR A 88 4.53 -14.05 8.90
N TYR A 89 5.31 -15.05 8.53
CA TYR A 89 6.61 -14.80 7.92
C TYR A 89 6.42 -14.77 6.41
N TRP A 90 6.77 -13.65 5.78
CA TRP A 90 7.07 -13.62 4.35
C TRP A 90 8.30 -14.50 4.13
N LYS A 91 8.09 -15.80 4.00
CA LYS A 91 9.14 -16.77 3.75
C LYS A 91 9.06 -17.14 2.28
N LEU A 92 10.17 -16.93 1.57
CA LEU A 92 10.35 -17.53 0.25
C LEU A 92 10.03 -19.02 0.35
N ASN A 93 9.09 -19.50 -0.47
CA ASN A 93 8.80 -20.93 -0.52
C ASN A 93 10.05 -21.66 -0.99
N THR A 94 10.80 -22.26 -0.07
CA THR A 94 12.10 -22.87 -0.36
C THR A 94 11.97 -24.12 -1.23
N SER A 95 10.76 -24.67 -1.42
CA SER A 95 10.53 -25.71 -2.42
C SER A 95 10.76 -25.21 -3.84
N LEU A 96 10.54 -23.91 -4.13
CA LEU A 96 10.86 -23.29 -5.41
C LEU A 96 12.37 -23.32 -5.69
N LEU A 97 13.20 -23.33 -4.65
CA LEU A 97 14.66 -23.49 -4.79
C LEU A 97 15.07 -24.94 -5.05
N LYS A 98 14.14 -25.90 -5.13
CA LYS A 98 14.41 -27.28 -5.54
C LYS A 98 13.88 -27.56 -6.95
N ASP A 99 12.92 -26.77 -7.42
CA ASP A 99 12.35 -26.87 -8.75
C ASP A 99 13.39 -26.51 -9.82
N THR A 100 13.68 -27.46 -10.71
CA THR A 100 14.68 -27.32 -11.77
C THR A 100 14.25 -26.35 -12.86
N PHE A 101 12.96 -26.29 -13.17
CA PHE A 101 12.40 -25.37 -14.15
C PHE A 101 12.48 -23.92 -13.66
N VAL A 102 12.11 -23.68 -12.40
CA VAL A 102 12.24 -22.37 -11.76
C VAL A 102 13.70 -21.92 -11.72
N LYS A 103 14.63 -22.81 -11.33
CA LYS A 103 16.07 -22.51 -11.35
C LYS A 103 16.56 -22.12 -12.74
N GLN A 104 16.24 -22.90 -13.76
CA GLN A 104 16.70 -22.63 -15.12
C GLN A 104 16.16 -21.28 -15.62
N ARG A 105 14.87 -21.01 -15.42
CA ARG A 105 14.28 -19.72 -15.80
C ARG A 105 14.91 -18.55 -15.05
N PHE A 106 15.13 -18.71 -13.74
CA PHE A 106 15.81 -17.69 -12.96
C PHE A 106 17.25 -17.46 -13.44
N SER A 107 18.02 -18.51 -13.70
CA SER A 107 19.38 -18.38 -14.23
C SER A 107 19.42 -17.68 -15.60
N GLN A 108 18.47 -17.98 -16.49
CA GLN A 108 18.35 -17.31 -17.79
C GLN A 108 18.00 -15.83 -17.63
N LEU A 109 17.03 -15.51 -16.77
CA LEU A 109 16.63 -14.14 -16.46
C LEU A 109 17.81 -13.37 -15.84
N TRP A 110 18.45 -13.94 -14.83
CA TRP A 110 19.58 -13.35 -14.15
C TRP A 110 20.76 -13.11 -15.11
N GLY A 111 21.02 -14.05 -16.02
CA GLY A 111 22.04 -13.87 -17.06
C GLY A 111 21.75 -12.70 -18.00
N LYS A 112 20.47 -12.49 -18.37
CA LYS A 112 20.05 -11.32 -19.16
C LYS A 112 20.23 -10.02 -18.39
N LEU A 113 19.74 -10.00 -17.15
CA LEU A 113 19.80 -8.86 -16.24
C LEU A 113 21.25 -8.44 -15.95
N LYS A 114 22.14 -9.42 -15.70
CA LYS A 114 23.55 -9.17 -15.40
C LYS A 114 24.29 -8.51 -16.57
N ARG A 115 24.00 -8.92 -17.81
CA ARG A 115 24.59 -8.30 -19.02
C ARG A 115 24.18 -6.84 -19.20
N GLN A 116 23.07 -6.42 -18.61
CA GLN A 116 22.60 -5.05 -18.72
C GLN A 116 23.26 -4.11 -17.69
N ILE A 117 23.89 -4.64 -16.63
CA ILE A 117 24.49 -3.83 -15.56
C ILE A 117 25.53 -2.85 -16.11
N GLU A 118 26.33 -3.27 -17.11
CA GLU A 118 27.37 -2.45 -17.74
C GLU A 118 26.82 -1.21 -18.45
N ASN A 119 25.52 -1.17 -18.77
CA ASN A 119 24.88 -0.03 -19.42
C ASN A 119 24.50 1.08 -18.43
N TYR A 120 24.76 0.91 -17.12
CA TYR A 120 24.39 1.86 -16.09
C TYR A 120 25.62 2.39 -15.36
N GLN A 121 25.57 3.66 -14.98
CA GLN A 121 26.69 4.36 -14.33
C GLN A 121 26.99 3.79 -12.93
N SER A 122 26.00 3.21 -12.27
CA SER A 122 26.17 2.53 -10.99
C SER A 122 25.19 1.36 -10.84
N ILE A 123 25.53 0.42 -9.94
CA ILE A 123 24.65 -0.69 -9.56
C ILE A 123 23.33 -0.16 -8.98
N ASN A 124 23.37 0.98 -8.27
CA ASN A 124 22.17 1.60 -7.71
C ASN A 124 21.23 2.11 -8.81
N ASP A 125 21.77 2.77 -9.83
CA ASP A 125 20.98 3.26 -10.96
C ASP A 125 20.34 2.13 -11.74
N TRP A 126 21.05 1.01 -11.91
CA TRP A 126 20.51 -0.20 -12.49
C TRP A 126 19.34 -0.77 -11.69
N TRP A 127 19.47 -0.90 -10.36
CA TRP A 127 18.37 -1.36 -9.50
C TRP A 127 17.16 -0.42 -9.54
N VAL A 128 17.39 0.88 -9.48
CA VAL A 128 16.32 1.89 -9.56
C VAL A 128 15.61 1.83 -10.90
N HIS A 129 16.34 1.58 -12.00
CA HIS A 129 15.74 1.41 -13.31
C HIS A 129 14.92 0.12 -13.40
N LEU A 130 15.47 -1.01 -12.95
CA LEU A 130 14.80 -2.31 -12.98
C LEU A 130 13.51 -2.33 -12.16
N ALA A 131 13.48 -1.64 -11.02
CA ALA A 131 12.30 -1.56 -10.17
C ALA A 131 11.17 -0.70 -10.76
N LYS A 132 11.45 0.10 -11.80
CA LYS A 132 10.49 0.98 -12.47
C LYS A 132 9.90 0.37 -13.75
N THR A 133 10.49 -0.69 -14.29
CA THR A 133 9.99 -1.49 -15.42
C THR A 133 9.10 -2.64 -14.96
#